data_AF-X0S5J5-F1
#
_entry.id   AF-X0S5J5-F1
#
_cell.length_a   1.000
_cell.length_b   1.000
_cell.length_c   1.000
_cell.angle_alpha   90.00
_cell.angle_beta   90.00
_cell.angle_gamma   90.00
#
_symmetry.space_group_name_H-M   'P 1'
#
loop_
_entity.id
_entity.type
_entity.pdbx_description
1 polymer ?
#
loop_
_entity_poly.entity_id
_entity_poly.type
_entity_poly.pdbx_seq_one_letter_code
_entity_poly.pdbx_strand_id
1 'polypeptide(L)' 'MSIRSSRVSRDFAGLKKLLKEGTIIQLKPFNPKKKSISHLALTIKGPKGTAYAGGLFKLEMRFPV' A
#
# COMPACT_ATOMS: atom_id res chain seq x y z
N MET A 1 -18.02 -6.00 -12.90
CA MET A 1 -16.67 -5.48 -12.61
C MET A 1 -15.73 -5.94 -13.72
N SER A 2 -14.84 -5.06 -14.22
CA SER A 2 -13.79 -5.49 -15.14
C SER A 2 -12.76 -6.38 -14.45
N ILE A 3 -12.05 -7.22 -15.20
CA ILE A 3 -10.96 -8.08 -14.70
C ILE A 3 -9.95 -7.24 -13.88
N ARG A 4 -9.59 -6.06 -14.41
CA ARG A 4 -8.74 -5.08 -13.73
C ARG A 4 -9.31 -4.68 -12.37
N SER A 5 -10.56 -4.21 -12.32
CA SER A 5 -11.17 -3.76 -11.06
C SER A 5 -11.24 -4.87 -10.01
N SER A 6 -11.52 -6.11 -10.42
CA SER A 6 -11.51 -7.28 -9.55
C SER A 6 -10.12 -7.59 -9.01
N ARG A 7 -9.08 -7.51 -9.84
CA ARG A 7 -7.68 -7.72 -9.42
C ARG A 7 -7.22 -6.64 -8.44
N VAL A 8 -7.40 -5.37 -8.78
CA VAL A 8 -7.02 -4.23 -7.93
C VAL A 8 -7.70 -4.32 -6.55
N SER A 9 -8.97 -4.74 -6.51
CA SER A 9 -9.70 -4.92 -5.25
C SER A 9 -9.12 -6.03 -4.38
N ARG A 10 -8.71 -7.16 -4.99
CA ARG A 10 -8.05 -8.27 -4.28
C ARG A 10 -6.67 -7.86 -3.76
N ASP A 11 -5.88 -7.18 -4.57
CA ASP A 11 -4.54 -6.74 -4.18
C ASP A 11 -4.63 -5.71 -3.04
N PHE A 12 -5.59 -4.78 -3.10
CA PHE A 12 -5.85 -3.83 -2.03
C PHE A 12 -6.30 -4.52 -0.72
N ALA A 13 -7.08 -5.60 -0.80
CA ALA A 13 -7.43 -6.41 0.36
C ALA A 13 -6.19 -7.07 0.99
N GLY A 14 -5.25 -7.55 0.17
CA GLY A 14 -3.95 -8.04 0.62
C GLY A 14 -3.13 -6.96 1.35
N LEU A 15 -3.06 -5.75 0.80
CA LEU A 15 -2.37 -4.62 1.45
C LEU A 15 -3.02 -4.24 2.80
N LYS A 16 -4.35 -4.30 2.90
CA LYS A 16 -5.04 -4.11 4.19
C LYS A 16 -4.68 -5.17 5.22
N LYS A 17 -4.46 -6.42 4.79
CA LYS A 17 -4.00 -7.50 5.69
C LYS A 17 -2.60 -7.18 6.23
N LEU A 18 -1.67 -6.79 5.36
CA LEU A 18 -0.31 -6.38 5.74
C LEU A 18 -0.28 -5.14 6.65
N LEU A 19 -1.23 -4.21 6.49
CA LEU A 19 -1.42 -3.08 7.40
C LEU A 19 -1.82 -3.56 8.80
N LYS A 20 -2.74 -4.53 8.90
CA LYS A 20 -3.16 -5.12 10.18
C LYS A 20 -2.04 -5.90 10.87
N GLU A 21 -1.19 -6.56 10.08
CA GLU A 21 -0.03 -7.31 10.57
C GLU A 21 1.16 -6.41 10.96
N GLY A 22 1.09 -5.10 10.62
CA GLY A 22 2.09 -4.11 11.01
C GLY A 22 3.32 -4.06 10.09
N THR A 23 3.35 -4.84 9.01
CA THR A 23 4.37 -4.73 7.95
C THR A 23 4.28 -3.40 7.22
N ILE A 24 3.04 -3.01 6.88
CA ILE A 24 2.71 -1.67 6.40
C ILE A 24 2.25 -0.87 7.62
N ILE A 25 2.75 0.36 7.77
CA ILE A 25 2.32 1.24 8.86
C ILE A 25 1.35 2.33 8.40
N GLN A 26 1.29 2.59 7.10
CA GLN A 26 0.30 3.51 6.53
C GLN A 26 -0.14 3.01 5.16
N LEU A 27 -1.44 2.99 4.93
CA LEU A 27 -2.07 2.71 3.64
C LEU A 27 -3.22 3.70 3.45
N LYS A 28 -3.06 4.64 2.51
CA LYS A 28 -4.07 5.67 2.23
C LYS A 28 -4.16 5.96 0.72
N PRO A 29 -5.27 6.52 0.24
CA PRO A 29 -5.31 7.10 -1.10
C PRO A 29 -4.19 8.13 -1.26
N PHE A 30 -3.48 8.11 -2.39
CA PHE A 30 -2.41 9.07 -2.63
C PHE A 30 -2.94 10.51 -2.68
N ASN A 31 -4.08 10.71 -3.37
CA ASN A 31 -4.81 11.97 -3.35
C ASN A 31 -5.92 11.92 -2.29
N PRO A 32 -5.85 12.70 -1.20
CA PRO A 32 -6.84 12.66 -0.13
C PRO A 32 -8.23 13.13 -0.58
N LYS A 33 -8.33 13.96 -1.63
CA LYS A 33 -9.60 14.41 -2.21
C LYS A 33 -10.28 13.34 -3.05
N LYS A 34 -9.54 12.29 -3.48
CA LYS A 34 -10.04 11.19 -4.31
C LYS A 34 -9.83 9.87 -3.59
N LYS A 35 -10.91 9.25 -3.09
CA LYS A 35 -10.88 7.93 -2.44
C LYS A 35 -10.65 6.80 -3.47
N SER A 36 -9.47 6.79 -4.10
CA SER A 36 -9.08 5.80 -5.11
C SER A 36 -8.21 4.70 -4.49
N ILE A 37 -8.56 3.45 -4.79
CA ILE A 37 -7.70 2.29 -4.50
C ILE A 37 -6.70 1.99 -5.63
N SER A 38 -6.80 2.71 -6.76
CA SER A 38 -5.87 2.57 -7.89
C SER A 38 -4.61 3.43 -7.74
N HIS A 39 -4.56 4.34 -6.76
CA HIS A 39 -3.42 5.19 -6.50
C HIS A 39 -3.25 5.40 -4.99
N LEU A 40 -2.21 4.81 -4.43
CA LEU A 40 -2.04 4.62 -3.01
C LEU A 40 -0.71 5.24 -2.54
N ALA A 41 -0.74 5.84 -1.37
CA ALA A 41 0.45 6.18 -0.60
C ALA A 41 0.64 5.15 0.52
N LEU A 42 1.83 4.57 0.57
CA LEU A 42 2.22 3.49 1.47
C LEU A 42 3.40 3.93 2.32
N THR A 43 3.47 3.45 3.55
CA THR A 43 4.69 3.55 4.36
C THR A 43 5.01 2.18 4.94
N ILE A 44 6.25 1.73 4.76
CA ILE A 44 6.77 0.47 5.30
C ILE A 44 7.93 0.72 6.27
N LYS A 45 8.11 -0.20 7.22
CA LYS A 45 9.27 -0.21 8.11
C LYS A 45 10.39 -1.04 7.52
N GLY A 46 11.63 -0.58 7.67
CA GLY A 46 12.79 -1.38 7.32
C GLY A 46 12.88 -2.66 8.19
N PRO A 47 13.20 -3.82 7.60
CA PRO A 47 13.29 -5.07 8.34
C PRO A 47 14.38 -5.03 9.41
N LYS A 48 14.13 -5.68 10.56
CA LYS A 48 15.14 -5.86 11.62
C LYS A 48 16.32 -6.67 11.09
N GLY A 49 17.52 -6.39 11.60
CA GLY A 49 18.74 -7.09 11.20
C GLY A 49 19.26 -6.73 9.81
N THR A 50 18.76 -5.65 9.19
CA THR A 50 19.24 -5.13 7.90
C THR A 50 19.76 -3.70 8.07
N ALA A 51 20.51 -3.20 7.10
CA ALA A 51 20.95 -1.79 7.06
C ALA A 51 19.78 -0.79 7.03
N TYR A 52 18.57 -1.26 6.71
CA TYR A 52 17.36 -0.46 6.65
C TYR A 52 16.59 -0.45 7.98
N ALA A 53 17.02 -1.23 8.98
CA ALA A 53 16.33 -1.36 10.26
C ALA A 53 16.10 0.00 10.93
N GLY A 54 14.88 0.24 11.41
CA GLY A 54 14.49 1.53 12.01
C GLY A 54 14.08 2.61 11.00
N GLY A 55 14.37 2.43 9.71
CA GLY A 55 13.95 3.34 8.64
C GLY A 55 12.44 3.27 8.36
N LEU A 56 11.87 4.42 7.97
CA LEU A 56 10.51 4.54 7.45
C LEU A 56 10.56 4.93 5.97
N PHE A 57 10.03 4.07 5.10
CA PHE A 57 10.09 4.26 3.66
C PHE A 57 8.71 4.60 3.12
N LYS A 58 8.59 5.78 2.51
CA LYS A 58 7.36 6.27 1.89
C LYS A 58 7.37 5.88 0.41
N LEU A 59 6.30 5.23 -0.04
CA LEU A 59 6.16 4.72 -1.40
C LEU A 59 4.86 5.20 -2.03
N GLU A 60 4.90 5.40 -3.34
CA GLU A 60 3.74 5.63 -4.19
C GLU A 60 3.47 4.38 -5.01
N MET A 61 2.21 3.92 -5.04
CA MET A 61 1.77 2.79 -5.83
C MET A 61 0.62 3.21 -6.74
N ARG A 62 0.79 3.03 -8.05
CA ARG A 62 -0.21 3.36 -9.06
C ARG A 62 -0.49 2.14 -9.92
N PHE A 63 -1.75 1.73 -9.95
CA PHE A 63 -2.21 0.69 -10.86
C PHE A 63 -2.40 1.28 -12.26
N PRO A 64 -1.86 0.65 -13.31
CA PRO A 64 -1.99 1.15 -14.68
C PRO A 64 -3.46 1.24 -15.08
N VAL A 65 -3.80 2.21 -15.93
CA VAL A 65 -5.18 2.44 -16.40
C VAL A 65 -5.51 1.44 -17.49
#